data_AF-A0A951QF68-F1
#
_entry.id   AF-A0A951QF68-F1
#
_cell.length_a   1.000
_cell.length_b   1.000
_cell.length_c   1.000
_cell.angle_alpha   90.00
_cell.angle_beta   90.00
_cell.angle_gamma   90.00
#
_symmetry.space_group_name_H-M   'P 1'
#
loop_
_entity.id
_entity.type
_entity.pdbx_description
1 polymer ?
#
loop_
_entity_poly.entity_id
_entity_poly.type
_entity_poly.pdbx_seq_one_letter_code
_entity_poly.pdbx_strand_id
1 'polypeptide(L)'
;MADRGVSTADRKGRQHAADVPGTTSALCPLSWLEVTRSDIGKYRRELKLKGLKPASVNHALNTLRSFYDWLRRSNGYPINQPLPTDAIDLERQEEPQAAHIEAEEFGDLWSVLELDDKTQVRDRAIIAVLTHGLQASEASALNVEHWNGEGSREKGLLQRRRVRCS
;
A
#
# COMPACT_ATOMS: atom_id res chain seq x y z
N MET A 1 22.62 58.91 43.66
CA MET A 1 23.48 58.09 42.78
C MET A 1 23.01 56.65 42.88
N ALA A 2 22.61 56.10 41.74
CA ALA A 2 22.19 54.72 41.52
C ALA A 2 23.33 53.74 41.92
N ASP A 3 23.10 52.47 42.24
CA ASP A 3 22.48 51.51 41.31
C ASP A 3 21.99 50.23 42.00
N ARG A 4 20.90 49.68 41.46
CA ARG A 4 20.30 48.38 41.80
C ARG A 4 20.79 47.35 40.80
N GLY A 5 20.93 46.09 41.19
CA GLY A 5 20.98 45.02 40.18
C GLY A 5 21.37 43.64 40.68
N VAL A 6 20.38 42.90 41.18
CA VAL A 6 20.38 41.43 41.09
C VAL A 6 19.95 41.06 39.68
N SER A 7 20.72 40.22 38.97
CA SER A 7 20.28 39.61 37.71
C SER A 7 20.92 38.22 37.55
N THR A 8 20.12 37.20 37.83
CA THR A 8 20.35 35.81 37.44
C THR A 8 19.68 35.56 36.09
N ALA A 9 20.45 35.24 35.05
CA ALA A 9 19.93 34.73 33.79
C ALA A 9 20.97 33.83 33.08
N ASP A 10 20.78 32.52 33.24
CA ASP A 10 20.63 31.52 32.17
C ASP A 10 21.08 31.93 30.74
N ARG A 11 22.06 31.20 30.16
CA ARG A 11 21.91 30.51 28.86
C ARG A 11 23.19 29.82 28.38
N LYS A 12 23.16 28.49 28.56
CA LYS A 12 23.37 27.42 27.56
C LYS A 12 24.42 27.66 26.45
N GLY A 13 25.47 26.86 26.54
CA GLY A 13 26.53 26.69 25.55
C GLY A 13 26.01 26.36 24.16
N ARG A 14 26.59 27.07 23.20
CA ARG A 14 26.34 27.01 21.77
C ARG A 14 27.34 26.01 21.18
N GLN A 15 26.94 24.75 21.00
CA GLN A 15 27.75 23.80 20.22
C GLN A 15 27.46 24.04 18.73
N HIS A 16 28.46 24.58 18.04
CA HIS A 16 28.50 24.67 16.59
C HIS A 16 28.88 23.28 16.05
N ALA A 17 27.93 22.61 15.41
CA ALA A 17 28.22 21.48 14.52
C ALA A 17 28.20 22.02 13.08
N ALA A 18 29.37 22.17 12.49
CA ALA A 18 29.54 22.28 11.06
C ALA A 18 29.72 20.85 10.51
N ASP A 19 28.87 20.41 9.57
CA ASP A 19 29.28 19.80 8.31
C ASP A 19 28.06 19.52 7.40
N VAL A 20 28.25 19.64 6.08
CA VAL A 20 27.30 19.44 4.96
C VAL A 20 28.15 18.86 3.81
N PRO A 21 27.67 18.11 2.78
CA PRO A 21 26.41 17.40 2.47
C PRO A 21 26.61 15.90 2.11
N GLY A 22 25.53 15.10 1.98
CA GLY A 22 25.61 13.85 1.21
C GLY A 22 24.67 12.72 1.65
N THR A 23 23.49 12.69 1.05
CA THR A 23 22.77 11.50 0.59
C THR A 23 23.11 10.14 1.23
N THR A 24 22.52 9.82 2.39
CA THR A 24 22.18 8.44 2.77
C THR A 24 20.98 8.46 3.72
N SER A 25 20.06 7.50 3.51
CA SER A 25 18.75 7.33 4.15
C SER A 25 18.77 7.62 5.66
N ALA A 26 18.19 8.75 6.08
CA ALA A 26 18.25 9.29 7.43
C ALA A 26 17.26 8.63 8.42
N LEU A 27 17.24 7.30 8.47
CA LEU A 27 16.51 6.55 9.51
C LEU A 27 17.41 5.67 10.39
N CYS A 28 18.74 5.65 10.21
CA CYS A 28 19.63 4.95 11.13
C CYS A 28 20.89 5.79 11.49
N PRO A 29 21.33 5.76 12.76
CA PRO A 29 20.91 4.87 13.85
C PRO A 29 20.10 5.65 14.90
N LEU A 30 18.87 6.04 14.57
CA LEU A 30 17.94 6.49 15.61
C LEU A 30 17.30 5.25 16.22
N SER A 31 17.24 5.20 17.55
CA SER A 31 16.39 4.23 18.22
C SER A 31 14.95 4.44 17.75
N TRP A 32 14.14 3.39 17.65
CA TRP A 32 12.71 3.51 17.32
C TRP A 32 11.94 4.44 18.29
N LEU A 33 12.52 4.71 19.47
CA LEU A 33 12.02 5.65 20.47
C LEU A 33 12.32 7.12 20.15
N GLU A 34 13.33 7.41 19.34
CA GLU A 34 13.81 8.77 19.02
C GLU A 34 13.16 9.33 17.77
N VAL A 35 12.44 8.51 17.01
CA VAL A 35 11.77 8.92 15.77
C VAL A 35 10.66 9.91 16.10
N THR A 36 10.78 11.13 15.55
CA THR A 36 9.79 12.18 15.73
C THR A 36 8.81 12.25 14.55
N ARG A 37 7.70 12.95 14.75
CA ARG A 37 6.75 13.29 13.66
C ARG A 37 7.43 13.99 12.48
N SER A 38 8.47 14.80 12.76
CA SER A 38 9.22 15.51 11.72
C SER A 38 9.94 14.53 10.80
N ASP A 39 10.51 13.47 11.36
CA ASP A 39 11.28 12.49 10.61
C ASP A 39 10.39 11.65 9.69
N ILE A 40 9.19 11.31 10.14
CA ILE A 40 8.21 10.65 9.26
C ILE A 40 7.71 11.61 8.17
N GLY A 41 7.57 12.91 8.49
CA GLY A 41 7.29 13.94 7.49
C GLY A 41 8.40 14.10 6.43
N LYS A 42 9.68 14.00 6.84
CA LYS A 42 10.83 13.98 5.92
C LYS A 42 10.80 12.72 5.06
N TYR A 43 10.59 11.55 5.67
CA TYR A 43 10.47 10.28 4.96
C TYR A 43 9.37 10.31 3.90
N ARG A 44 8.18 10.82 4.24
CA ARG A 44 7.08 11.04 3.27
C ARG A 44 7.53 11.90 2.08
N ARG A 45 8.24 13.00 2.36
CA ARG A 45 8.76 13.90 1.32
C ARG A 45 9.79 13.20 0.44
N GLU A 46 10.69 12.41 1.01
CA GLU A 46 11.66 11.62 0.26
C GLU A 46 10.99 10.60 -0.66
N LEU A 47 9.93 9.92 -0.19
CA LEU A 47 9.15 8.99 -1.02
C LEU A 47 8.50 9.71 -2.21
N LYS A 48 8.03 10.95 -2.01
CA LYS A 48 7.52 11.80 -3.10
C LYS A 48 8.61 12.22 -4.07
N LEU A 49 9.77 12.63 -3.57
CA LEU A 49 10.92 13.01 -4.40
C LEU A 49 11.44 11.84 -5.24
N LYS A 50 11.26 10.61 -4.77
CA LYS A 50 11.53 9.38 -5.53
C LYS A 50 10.49 9.08 -6.62
N GLY A 51 9.43 9.89 -6.74
CA GLY A 51 8.40 9.73 -7.77
C GLY A 51 7.44 8.56 -7.54
N LEU A 52 7.28 8.09 -6.30
CA LEU A 52 6.36 7.00 -5.98
C LEU A 52 4.90 7.44 -6.13
N LYS A 53 4.04 6.52 -6.56
CA LYS A 53 2.59 6.75 -6.64
C LYS A 53 2.02 7.01 -5.24
N PRO A 54 0.98 7.85 -5.09
CA PRO A 54 0.35 8.14 -3.80
C PRO A 54 -0.07 6.87 -3.04
N ALA A 55 -0.56 5.86 -3.76
CA ALA A 55 -0.89 4.54 -3.19
C ALA A 55 0.30 3.87 -2.50
N SER A 56 1.48 3.90 -3.15
CA SER A 56 2.71 3.32 -2.62
C SER A 56 3.22 4.10 -1.42
N VAL A 57 3.11 5.43 -1.44
CA VAL A 57 3.46 6.29 -0.28
C VAL A 57 2.54 5.98 0.90
N ASN A 58 1.23 5.94 0.67
CA ASN A 58 0.24 5.59 1.69
C ASN A 58 0.47 4.19 2.26
N HIS A 59 0.82 3.22 1.41
CA HIS A 59 1.17 1.88 1.85
C HIS A 59 2.38 1.90 2.79
N ALA A 60 3.46 2.60 2.42
CA ALA A 60 4.64 2.74 3.29
C ALA A 60 4.34 3.46 4.62
N LEU A 61 3.44 4.45 4.62
CA LEU A 61 3.01 5.12 5.86
C LEU A 61 2.14 4.21 6.73
N ASN A 62 1.28 3.38 6.12
CA ASN A 62 0.45 2.42 6.83
C ASN A 62 1.27 1.26 7.42
N THR A 63 2.32 0.80 6.74
CA THR A 63 3.23 -0.20 7.31
C THR A 63 3.97 0.36 8.51
N LEU A 64 4.43 1.62 8.45
CA LEU A 64 4.99 2.32 9.62
C LEU A 64 3.99 2.42 10.78
N ARG A 65 2.75 2.83 10.50
CA ARG A 65 1.68 2.89 11.52
C ARG A 65 1.47 1.52 12.17
N SER A 66 1.35 0.48 11.36
CA SER A 66 1.19 -0.91 11.84
C SER A 66 2.37 -1.38 12.69
N PHE A 67 3.59 -0.99 12.31
CA PHE A 67 4.80 -1.27 13.06
C PHE A 67 4.80 -0.59 14.44
N TYR A 68 4.47 0.70 14.54
CA TYR A 68 4.40 1.39 15.84
C TYR A 68 3.23 0.92 16.71
N ASP A 69 2.11 0.52 16.10
CA ASP A 69 1.01 -0.11 16.82
C ASP A 69 1.40 -1.47 17.40
N TRP A 70 2.11 -2.30 16.63
CA TRP A 70 2.72 -3.53 17.13
C TRP A 70 3.77 -3.22 18.21
N LEU A 71 4.58 -2.19 17.97
CA LEU A 71 5.48 -1.44 18.86
C LEU A 71 4.98 -1.35 20.30
N ARG A 72 3.84 -0.69 20.40
CA ARG A 72 3.15 -0.39 21.65
C ARG A 72 2.55 -1.64 22.28
N ARG A 73 1.99 -2.56 21.48
CA ARG A 73 1.41 -3.82 22.00
C ARG A 73 2.46 -4.77 22.56
N SER A 74 3.66 -4.78 21.99
CA SER A 74 4.79 -5.61 22.46
C SER A 74 5.52 -5.00 23.66
N ASN A 75 4.99 -3.91 24.23
CA ASN A 75 5.57 -3.18 25.37
C ASN A 75 6.96 -2.58 25.06
N GLY A 76 7.31 -2.45 23.78
CA GLY A 76 8.55 -1.83 23.29
C GLY A 76 8.46 -0.32 23.07
N TYR A 77 7.27 0.27 23.24
CA TYR A 77 7.04 1.72 23.19
C TYR A 77 6.22 2.18 24.40
N PRO A 78 6.60 3.29 25.07
CA PRO A 78 5.89 3.77 26.25
C PRO A 78 4.45 4.20 25.93
N ILE A 79 3.49 3.64 26.67
CA ILE A 79 2.04 3.91 26.49
C ILE A 79 1.69 5.39 26.70
N ASN A 80 2.45 6.09 27.55
CA ASN A 80 2.21 7.49 27.89
C ASN A 80 2.72 8.49 26.84
N GLN A 81 3.38 8.02 25.78
CA GLN A 81 3.86 8.87 24.70
C GLN A 81 2.97 8.73 23.46
N PRO A 82 2.65 9.85 22.77
CA PRO A 82 1.93 9.79 21.50
C PRO A 82 2.80 9.12 20.45
N LEU A 83 2.20 8.30 19.58
CA LEU A 83 2.97 7.66 18.52
C LEU A 83 3.38 8.73 17.50
N PRO A 84 4.59 8.62 16.92
CA PRO A 84 5.02 9.55 15.88
C PRO A 84 4.15 9.42 14.62
N THR A 85 3.38 8.34 14.48
CA THR A 85 2.47 8.06 13.36
C THR A 85 1.05 8.62 13.51
N ASP A 86 0.67 9.12 14.69
CA ASP A 86 -0.72 9.51 14.99
C ASP A 86 -1.21 10.73 14.19
N ALA A 87 -0.31 11.66 13.89
CA ALA A 87 -0.64 12.92 13.19
C ALA A 87 -0.30 12.87 11.68
N ILE A 88 -0.12 11.68 11.10
CA ILE A 88 0.24 11.54 9.69
C ILE A 88 -1.02 11.50 8.83
N ASP A 89 -1.22 12.57 8.08
CA ASP A 89 -2.19 12.61 6.99
C ASP A 89 -1.72 11.77 5.81
N LEU A 90 -2.58 10.84 5.40
CA LEU A 90 -2.43 10.09 4.18
C LEU A 90 -2.78 10.96 2.98
N GLU A 91 -2.18 10.66 1.85
CA GLU A 91 -2.47 11.36 0.61
C GLU A 91 -3.84 10.95 0.09
N ARG A 92 -4.62 11.95 -0.36
CA ARG A 92 -5.90 11.70 -1.02
C ARG A 92 -5.64 10.91 -2.30
N GLN A 93 -6.19 9.71 -2.36
CA GLN A 93 -6.20 8.89 -3.55
C GLN A 93 -7.57 9.00 -4.20
N GLU A 94 -7.60 9.24 -5.50
CA GLU A 94 -8.83 9.07 -6.27
C GLU A 94 -9.16 7.57 -6.32
N GLU A 95 -10.42 7.23 -6.11
CA GLU A 95 -10.85 5.84 -6.23
C GLU A 95 -10.58 5.38 -7.66
N PRO A 96 -9.80 4.31 -7.86
CA PRO A 96 -9.58 3.79 -9.19
C PRO A 96 -10.94 3.42 -9.77
N GLN A 97 -11.26 4.01 -10.92
CA GLN A 97 -12.46 3.62 -11.65
C GLN A 97 -12.35 2.14 -11.96
N ALA A 98 -13.37 1.37 -11.59
CA ALA A 98 -13.40 -0.05 -11.88
C ALA A 98 -13.45 -0.21 -13.41
N ALA A 99 -12.34 -0.68 -13.98
CA ALA A 99 -12.26 -1.01 -15.40
C ALA A 99 -13.00 -2.34 -15.60
N HIS A 100 -14.30 -2.24 -15.82
CA HIS A 100 -15.13 -3.35 -16.25
C HIS A 100 -14.98 -3.49 -17.77
N ILE A 101 -14.79 -4.73 -18.23
CA ILE A 101 -14.82 -5.05 -19.66
C ILE A 101 -16.29 -5.30 -20.01
N GLU A 102 -16.83 -4.52 -20.94
CA GLU A 102 -18.21 -4.68 -21.41
C GLU A 102 -18.36 -5.94 -22.27
N ALA A 103 -19.60 -6.44 -22.39
CA ALA A 103 -19.85 -7.69 -23.13
C ALA A 103 -19.45 -7.62 -24.62
N GLU A 104 -19.53 -6.43 -25.22
CA GLU A 104 -19.11 -6.17 -26.61
C GLU A 104 -17.59 -6.24 -26.75
N GLU A 105 -16.84 -5.56 -25.87
CA GLU A 105 -15.38 -5.61 -25.80
C GLU A 105 -14.86 -7.04 -25.56
N PHE A 106 -15.62 -7.82 -24.80
CA PHE A 106 -15.32 -9.23 -24.57
C PHE A 106 -15.52 -10.07 -25.84
N GLY A 107 -16.52 -9.76 -26.67
CA GLY A 107 -16.74 -10.39 -27.97
C GLY A 107 -15.60 -10.11 -28.96
N ASP A 108 -15.10 -8.88 -28.98
CA ASP A 108 -13.94 -8.50 -29.77
C ASP A 108 -12.68 -9.25 -29.33
N LEU A 109 -12.48 -9.40 -28.01
CA LEU A 109 -11.38 -10.17 -27.45
C LEU A 109 -11.41 -11.62 -27.93
N TRP A 110 -12.56 -12.30 -27.89
CA TRP A 110 -12.68 -13.67 -28.42
C TRP A 110 -12.36 -13.76 -29.91
N SER A 111 -12.81 -12.78 -30.68
CA SER A 111 -12.56 -12.73 -32.13
C SER A 111 -11.06 -12.61 -32.45
N VAL A 112 -10.31 -11.83 -31.66
CA VAL A 112 -8.85 -11.72 -31.81
C VAL A 112 -8.14 -13.03 -31.45
N LEU A 113 -8.58 -13.72 -30.40
CA LEU A 113 -8.00 -15.00 -30.00
C LEU A 113 -8.18 -16.09 -31.06
N GLU A 114 -9.26 -16.01 -31.84
CA GLU A 114 -9.50 -16.94 -32.95
C GLU A 114 -8.51 -16.79 -34.10
N LEU A 115 -7.85 -15.64 -34.23
CA LEU A 115 -6.93 -15.34 -35.33
C LEU A 115 -5.47 -15.79 -35.09
N ASP A 116 -5.09 -16.18 -33.86
CA ASP A 116 -3.71 -16.60 -33.55
C ASP A 116 -3.54 -18.12 -33.53
N ASP A 117 -3.15 -18.70 -34.67
CA ASP A 117 -2.97 -20.15 -34.85
C ASP A 117 -1.99 -20.82 -33.87
N LYS A 118 -1.03 -20.08 -33.30
CA LYS A 118 0.04 -20.69 -32.49
C LYS A 118 -0.31 -20.82 -31.02
N THR A 119 -1.12 -19.91 -30.49
CA THR A 119 -1.45 -19.86 -29.05
C THR A 119 -2.95 -19.94 -28.76
N GLN A 120 -3.78 -20.02 -29.80
CA GLN A 120 -5.25 -20.09 -29.75
C GLN A 120 -5.80 -20.92 -28.59
N VAL A 121 -5.37 -22.19 -28.50
CA VAL A 121 -5.92 -23.15 -27.52
C VAL A 121 -5.59 -22.73 -26.08
N ARG A 122 -4.37 -22.26 -25.86
CA ARG A 122 -3.89 -21.86 -24.53
C ARG A 122 -4.58 -20.57 -24.09
N ASP A 123 -4.57 -19.55 -24.93
CA ASP A 123 -5.03 -18.22 -24.56
C ASP A 123 -6.56 -18.21 -24.37
N ARG A 124 -7.29 -19.00 -25.19
CA ARG A 124 -8.72 -19.26 -25.01
C ARG A 124 -9.02 -19.95 -23.67
N ALA A 125 -8.23 -20.97 -23.32
CA ALA A 125 -8.39 -21.68 -22.05
C ALA A 125 -8.12 -20.75 -20.84
N ILE A 126 -7.07 -19.93 -20.91
CA ILE A 126 -6.74 -18.96 -19.85
C ILE A 126 -7.89 -17.97 -19.65
N ILE A 127 -8.41 -17.38 -20.73
CA ILE A 127 -9.48 -16.38 -20.63
C ILE A 127 -10.78 -17.03 -20.14
N ALA A 128 -11.10 -18.26 -20.58
CA ALA A 128 -12.24 -19.00 -20.07
C ALA A 128 -12.13 -19.23 -18.55
N VAL A 129 -10.95 -19.63 -18.06
CA VAL A 129 -10.68 -19.82 -16.62
C VAL A 129 -10.80 -18.50 -15.85
N LEU A 130 -10.24 -17.41 -16.35
CA LEU A 130 -10.31 -16.08 -15.70
C LEU A 130 -11.74 -15.54 -15.64
N THR A 131 -12.59 -15.89 -16.60
CA THR A 131 -14.01 -15.48 -16.63
C THR A 131 -14.82 -16.08 -15.47
N HIS A 132 -14.37 -17.19 -14.89
CA HIS A 132 -15.02 -17.82 -13.73
C HIS A 132 -14.72 -17.12 -12.40
N GLY A 133 -14.00 -15.99 -12.42
CA GLY A 133 -13.70 -15.19 -11.22
C GLY A 133 -12.46 -15.64 -10.46
N LEU A 134 -11.66 -16.55 -11.04
CA LEU A 134 -10.36 -16.92 -10.51
C LEU A 134 -9.38 -15.77 -10.68
N GLN A 135 -8.58 -15.50 -9.65
CA GLN A 135 -7.50 -14.52 -9.76
C GLN A 135 -6.38 -15.08 -10.66
N ALA A 136 -5.63 -14.20 -11.32
CA ALA A 136 -4.53 -14.62 -12.20
C ALA A 136 -3.47 -15.49 -11.48
N SER A 137 -3.27 -15.27 -10.17
CA SER A 137 -2.39 -16.09 -9.34
C SER A 137 -2.94 -17.49 -9.06
N GLU A 138 -4.27 -17.65 -9.01
CA GLU A 138 -4.92 -18.94 -8.82
C GLU A 138 -4.92 -19.71 -10.14
N ALA A 139 -5.26 -19.02 -11.24
CA ALA A 139 -5.21 -19.55 -12.60
C ALA A 139 -3.82 -20.09 -12.98
N SER A 140 -2.74 -19.42 -12.56
CA SER A 140 -1.37 -19.85 -12.84
C SER A 140 -0.87 -21.00 -11.96
N ALA A 141 -1.48 -21.21 -10.79
CA ALA A 141 -1.15 -22.29 -9.86
C ALA A 141 -1.98 -23.57 -10.11
N LEU A 142 -2.90 -23.55 -11.09
CA LEU A 142 -3.74 -24.70 -11.44
C LEU A 142 -2.91 -25.81 -12.10
N ASN A 143 -3.09 -27.03 -11.60
CA ASN A 143 -2.46 -28.23 -12.10
C ASN A 143 -3.53 -29.30 -12.39
N VAL A 144 -3.20 -30.29 -13.23
CA VAL A 144 -4.13 -31.34 -13.69
C VAL A 144 -4.70 -32.16 -12.53
N GLU A 145 -3.95 -32.27 -11.43
CA GLU A 145 -4.39 -32.97 -10.20
C GLU A 145 -5.57 -32.28 -9.48
N HIS A 146 -5.79 -30.99 -9.72
CA HIS A 146 -6.94 -30.25 -9.16
C HIS A 146 -8.23 -30.47 -9.96
N TRP A 147 -8.16 -31.13 -11.12
CA TRP A 147 -9.31 -31.41 -11.95
C TRP A 147 -10.01 -32.70 -11.50
N ASN A 148 -11.25 -32.59 -11.03
CA ASN A 148 -12.01 -33.72 -10.53
C ASN A 148 -12.79 -34.51 -11.61
N GLY A 149 -12.61 -34.23 -12.91
CA GLY A 149 -13.21 -35.01 -14.01
C GLY A 149 -14.74 -34.96 -14.12
N GLU A 150 -15.43 -34.52 -13.08
CA GLU A 150 -16.87 -34.31 -13.02
C GLU A 150 -17.18 -32.96 -13.67
N GLY A 151 -17.06 -32.95 -15.00
CA GLY A 151 -17.40 -31.82 -15.84
C GLY A 151 -18.79 -31.31 -15.48
N SER A 152 -18.85 -30.02 -15.18
CA SER A 152 -20.05 -29.21 -15.01
C SER A 152 -21.09 -29.61 -16.04
N ARG A 153 -22.03 -30.48 -15.64
CA ARG A 153 -23.27 -30.68 -16.37
C ARG A 153 -23.96 -29.33 -16.41
N GLU A 154 -24.01 -28.77 -17.60
CA GLU A 154 -24.86 -27.68 -18.00
C GLU A 154 -26.22 -27.80 -17.29
N LYS A 155 -26.42 -26.96 -16.27
CA LYS A 155 -27.75 -26.59 -15.80
C LYS A 155 -27.84 -25.11 -16.01
N GLY A 156 -28.39 -24.74 -17.17
CA GLY A 156 -28.88 -23.40 -17.40
C GLY A 156 -29.78 -23.01 -16.23
N LEU A 157 -29.31 -22.09 -15.40
CA LEU A 157 -30.14 -21.41 -14.43
C LEU A 157 -29.65 -19.97 -14.31
N LEU A 158 -30.15 -19.14 -15.22
CA LEU A 158 -30.41 -17.73 -14.96
C LEU A 158 -31.16 -17.63 -13.62
N GLN A 159 -30.45 -17.33 -12.54
CA GLN A 159 -31.06 -16.78 -11.33
C GLN A 159 -30.54 -15.37 -11.13
N ARG A 160 -31.33 -14.43 -11.67
CA ARG A 160 -31.38 -13.03 -11.26
C ARG A 160 -31.42 -12.99 -9.73
N ARG A 161 -30.32 -12.57 -9.09
CA ARG A 161 -30.36 -12.19 -7.68
C ARG A 161 -31.18 -10.92 -7.55
N ARG A 162 -32.44 -11.04 -7.14
CA ARG A 162 -33.18 -9.95 -6.50
C ARG A 162 -32.43 -9.60 -5.22
N VAL A 163 -31.79 -8.44 -5.21
CA VAL A 163 -31.36 -7.78 -3.98
C VAL A 163 -32.63 -7.38 -3.24
N ARG A 164 -32.83 -7.94 -2.05
CA ARG A 164 -33.89 -7.53 -1.13
C ARG A 164 -33.18 -6.70 -0.06
N CYS A 165 -33.35 -5.38 -0.10
CA CYS A 165 -32.94 -4.50 0.98
C CYS A 165 -33.82 -4.79 2.21
N SER A 166 -33.18 -4.83 3.36
CA SER A 166 -33.78 -4.72 4.70
C SER A 166 -33.29 -3.44 5.34
#